data_AF-A0A3M1GS69-F1
#
_entry.id   AF-A0A3M1GS69-F1
#
_cell.length_a   1.000
_cell.length_b   1.000
_cell.length_c   1.000
_cell.angle_alpha   90.00
_cell.angle_beta   90.00
_cell.angle_gamma   90.00
#
_symmetry.space_group_name_H-M   'P 1'
#
loop_
_entity.id
_entity.type
_entity.pdbx_description
1 polymer ?
#
loop_
_entity_poly.entity_id
_entity_poly.type
_entity_poly.pdbx_seq_one_letter_code
_entity_poly.pdbx_strand_id
1 'polypeptide(L)'
;MGIRIRFTSRIRKPGRHTPAILALLLFAAARGAATDTPSDPGQITLPSGGGEPPLLGYQASPLAAPLSNERFGPEHFRASHFIHPLKTPSGFVLTALQPADHRHHLGLWWPWKQIEDAGRLINTWELQNGDGLVRATRHWTDTYSLVALAEYLDRRAPGGPRVLLNETAVIRLKPPFTDGAARGYILDLTISQTPAVDRDIAVPAYRYSGFSLRGTTHWLADNWHLLT
;
A
#
# COMPACT_ATOMS: atom_id res chain seq x y z
N MET A 1 -13.03 -14.70 10.45
CA MET A 1 -11.56 -14.55 10.43
C MET A 1 -11.23 -13.09 10.18
N GLY A 2 -10.14 -12.54 10.74
CA GLY A 2 -9.89 -11.10 10.62
C GLY A 2 -8.41 -10.71 10.54
N ILE A 3 -8.17 -9.49 10.07
CA ILE A 3 -6.88 -8.81 10.05
C ILE A 3 -7.01 -7.54 10.88
N ARG A 4 -6.09 -7.31 11.81
CA ARG A 4 -5.89 -5.99 12.40
C ARG A 4 -4.73 -5.30 11.71
N ILE A 5 -4.97 -4.16 11.05
CA ILE A 5 -3.92 -3.33 10.48
C ILE A 5 -3.61 -2.19 11.46
N ARG A 6 -2.37 -2.11 11.95
CA ARG A 6 -1.89 -0.96 12.71
C ARG A 6 -1.07 -0.07 11.78
N PHE A 7 -1.42 1.20 11.66
CA PHE A 7 -0.74 2.19 10.84
C PHE A 7 -0.18 3.30 11.72
N THR A 8 1.10 3.63 11.53
CA THR A 8 1.71 4.82 12.12
C THR A 8 2.43 5.58 11.02
N SER A 9 2.08 6.86 10.82
CA SER A 9 2.78 7.75 9.88
C SER A 9 3.45 8.91 10.60
N ARG A 10 4.64 9.28 10.12
CA ARG A 10 5.37 10.48 10.53
C ARG A 10 6.11 11.08 9.33
N ILE A 11 5.88 12.35 9.05
CA ILE A 11 6.77 13.17 8.22
C ILE A 11 7.73 13.87 9.20
N ARG A 12 9.02 13.52 9.16
CA ARG A 12 10.00 14.05 10.14
C ARG A 12 10.71 15.28 9.58
N LYS A 13 10.73 16.37 10.36
CA LYS A 13 11.88 17.29 10.44
C LYS A 13 12.85 16.79 11.53
N PRO A 14 14.15 17.15 11.51
CA PRO A 14 15.01 16.92 12.66
C PRO A 14 14.41 17.64 13.90
N GLY A 15 14.08 16.91 14.98
CA GLY A 15 13.92 17.50 16.32
C GLY A 15 12.53 17.64 16.98
N ARG A 16 11.39 17.17 16.44
CA ARG A 16 10.10 17.13 17.19
C ARG A 16 9.26 15.88 16.87
N HIS A 17 8.51 15.38 17.87
CA HIS A 17 7.84 14.06 17.82
C HIS A 17 6.40 14.07 18.31
N THR A 18 5.46 13.59 17.48
CA THR A 18 4.20 12.97 17.93
C THR A 18 3.83 11.84 16.95
N PRO A 19 3.71 10.56 17.36
CA PRO A 19 3.12 9.52 16.52
C PRO A 19 1.60 9.64 16.50
N ALA A 20 0.98 9.48 15.32
CA ALA A 20 -0.42 9.06 15.24
C ALA A 20 -0.44 7.55 14.98
N ILE A 21 -1.13 6.78 15.84
CA ILE A 21 -1.36 5.34 15.66
C ILE A 21 -2.83 5.17 15.27
N LEU A 22 -3.10 4.69 14.06
CA LEU A 22 -4.42 4.27 13.60
C LEU A 22 -4.48 2.74 13.60
N ALA A 23 -5.60 2.14 14.02
CA ALA A 23 -5.82 0.70 13.90
C ALA A 23 -7.11 0.44 13.11
N LEU A 24 -7.02 -0.30 12.01
CA LEU A 24 -8.14 -0.78 11.22
C LEU A 24 -8.37 -2.27 11.51
N LEU A 25 -9.59 -2.66 11.84
CA LEU A 25 -9.98 -4.07 12.02
C LEU A 25 -10.83 -4.51 10.83
N LEU A 26 -10.35 -5.49 10.07
CA LEU A 26 -11.07 -6.12 8.98
C LEU A 26 -11.51 -7.51 9.41
N PHE A 27 -12.81 -7.77 9.42
CA PHE A 27 -13.36 -9.12 9.59
C PHE A 27 -13.99 -9.56 8.28
N ALA A 28 -13.64 -10.75 7.81
CA ALA A 28 -14.31 -11.41 6.70
C ALA A 28 -14.87 -12.75 7.17
N ALA A 29 -16.17 -12.94 6.93
CA ALA A 29 -16.84 -14.21 6.99
C ALA A 29 -17.18 -14.58 5.54
N ALA A 30 -16.29 -15.29 4.86
CA ALA A 30 -16.51 -15.70 3.49
C ALA A 30 -16.39 -17.23 3.38
N ARG A 31 -17.42 -17.86 2.80
CA ARG A 31 -17.32 -19.17 2.17
C ARG A 31 -17.06 -18.91 0.68
N GLY A 32 -15.81 -19.02 0.25
CA GLY A 32 -15.42 -18.79 -1.14
C GLY A 32 -14.02 -19.32 -1.39
N ALA A 33 -13.81 -19.92 -2.56
CA ALA A 33 -12.56 -20.55 -2.96
C ALA A 33 -11.40 -19.56 -2.98
N ALA A 34 -10.19 -20.05 -2.68
CA ALA A 34 -8.95 -19.32 -2.90
C ALA A 34 -8.88 -18.92 -4.38
N THR A 35 -8.91 -17.62 -4.66
CA THR A 35 -8.63 -17.12 -6.01
C THR A 35 -7.12 -17.10 -6.17
N ASP A 36 -6.58 -17.95 -7.04
CA ASP A 36 -5.19 -17.85 -7.46
C ASP A 36 -4.96 -16.46 -8.05
N THR A 37 -4.21 -15.65 -7.32
CA THR A 37 -3.72 -14.37 -7.82
C THR A 37 -2.39 -14.67 -8.49
N PRO A 38 -2.24 -14.44 -9.80
CA PRO A 38 -0.97 -14.66 -10.49
C PRO A 38 0.15 -13.92 -9.75
N SER A 39 1.25 -14.61 -9.45
CA SER A 39 2.42 -13.99 -8.83
C SER A 39 3.14 -13.12 -9.86
N ASP A 40 3.26 -11.82 -9.60
CA ASP A 40 4.13 -10.94 -10.38
C ASP A 40 5.60 -11.18 -9.98
N PRO A 41 6.57 -11.21 -10.92
CA PRO A 41 7.98 -11.49 -10.62
C PRO A 41 8.62 -10.47 -9.68
N GLY A 42 8.05 -9.28 -9.53
CA GLY A 42 8.49 -8.25 -8.58
C GLY A 42 7.91 -8.40 -7.18
N GLN A 43 7.13 -9.45 -6.90
CA GLN A 43 6.43 -9.62 -5.65
C GLN A 43 7.26 -10.37 -4.61
N ILE A 44 7.30 -9.82 -3.40
CA ILE A 44 7.87 -10.46 -2.20
C ILE A 44 6.71 -10.94 -1.33
N THR A 45 6.70 -12.22 -0.99
CA THR A 45 5.63 -12.79 -0.17
C THR A 45 6.07 -12.95 1.28
N LEU A 46 5.16 -12.72 2.22
CA LEU A 46 5.38 -13.03 3.63
C LEU A 46 4.56 -14.26 4.03
N PRO A 47 5.19 -15.30 4.62
CA PRO A 47 4.53 -16.55 4.96
C PRO A 47 3.61 -16.40 6.17
N SER A 48 2.60 -17.29 6.26
CA SER A 48 1.73 -17.51 7.42
C SER A 48 2.39 -18.36 8.52
N GLY A 49 3.47 -19.08 8.17
CA GLY A 49 4.08 -20.14 9.00
C GLY A 49 3.50 -21.52 8.68
N GLY A 50 4.20 -22.61 9.02
CA GLY A 50 3.65 -23.98 8.96
C GLY A 50 3.38 -24.58 7.57
N GLY A 51 3.95 -24.01 6.49
CA GLY A 51 3.76 -24.50 5.12
C GLY A 51 2.49 -24.02 4.41
N GLU A 52 1.71 -23.15 5.06
CA GLU A 52 0.50 -22.54 4.50
C GLU A 52 0.80 -21.47 3.44
N PRO A 53 -0.15 -21.14 2.54
CA PRO A 53 0.02 -20.09 1.55
C PRO A 53 0.36 -18.73 2.17
N PRO A 54 1.12 -17.86 1.46
CA PRO A 54 1.48 -16.55 1.97
C PRO A 54 0.25 -15.67 2.24
N LEU A 55 0.29 -14.92 3.34
CA LEU A 55 -0.81 -14.05 3.76
C LEU A 55 -0.85 -12.75 2.96
N LEU A 56 0.30 -12.31 2.45
CA LEU A 56 0.37 -11.12 1.62
C LEU A 56 1.51 -11.17 0.60
N GLY A 57 1.34 -10.40 -0.47
CA GLY A 57 2.37 -10.06 -1.45
C GLY A 57 2.66 -8.56 -1.43
N TYR A 58 3.92 -8.17 -1.23
CA TYR A 58 4.42 -6.81 -1.38
C TYR A 58 5.05 -6.64 -2.76
N GLN A 59 4.58 -5.66 -3.53
CA GLN A 59 5.09 -5.39 -4.87
C GLN A 59 6.36 -4.53 -4.80
N ALA A 60 7.54 -5.14 -4.90
CA ALA A 60 8.84 -4.48 -4.75
C ALA A 60 9.38 -3.86 -6.05
N SER A 61 8.89 -4.30 -7.22
CA SER A 61 9.25 -3.76 -8.53
C SER A 61 8.01 -3.29 -9.28
N PRO A 62 8.12 -2.38 -10.26
CA PRO A 62 6.97 -2.02 -11.09
C PRO A 62 6.30 -3.26 -11.68
N LEU A 63 4.97 -3.30 -11.66
CA LEU A 63 4.17 -4.38 -12.27
C LEU A 63 4.72 -4.73 -13.66
N ALA A 64 4.94 -6.03 -13.90
CA ALA A 64 5.47 -6.52 -15.17
C ALA A 64 4.45 -6.33 -16.29
N ALA A 65 3.18 -6.67 -16.02
CA ALA A 65 2.06 -6.61 -16.93
C ALA A 65 0.87 -5.85 -16.32
N PRO A 66 0.95 -4.50 -16.18
CA PRO A 66 -0.18 -3.71 -15.71
C PRO A 66 -1.31 -3.69 -16.75
N LEU A 67 -2.54 -3.49 -16.28
CA LEU A 67 -3.73 -3.35 -17.10
C LEU A 67 -3.88 -1.92 -17.64
N SER A 68 -4.53 -1.78 -18.80
CA SER A 68 -4.91 -0.51 -19.40
C SER A 68 -6.37 -0.16 -19.13
N ASN A 69 -6.79 1.04 -19.53
CA ASN A 69 -8.19 1.39 -19.72
C ASN A 69 -8.41 2.01 -21.10
N GLU A 70 -9.62 2.47 -21.38
CA GLU A 70 -10.01 3.06 -22.67
C GLU A 70 -9.19 4.30 -23.06
N ARG A 71 -8.60 5.00 -22.09
CA ARG A 71 -7.89 6.28 -22.30
C ARG A 71 -6.36 6.16 -22.23
N PHE A 72 -5.84 5.24 -21.44
CA PHE A 72 -4.42 5.14 -21.13
C PHE A 72 -3.92 3.70 -21.28
N GLY A 73 -2.75 3.56 -21.91
CA GLY A 73 -2.07 2.27 -22.06
C GLY A 73 -1.52 1.72 -20.74
N PRO A 74 -1.09 0.45 -20.72
CA PRO A 74 -0.60 -0.24 -19.53
C PRO A 74 0.61 0.46 -18.87
N GLU A 75 1.45 1.14 -19.66
CA GLU A 75 2.60 1.91 -19.21
C GLU A 75 2.24 3.01 -18.20
N HIS A 76 1.03 3.57 -18.28
CA HIS A 76 0.54 4.61 -17.36
C HIS A 76 0.21 4.06 -15.97
N PHE A 77 0.09 2.74 -15.81
CA PHE A 77 -0.30 2.08 -14.57
C PHE A 77 0.79 1.15 -14.03
N ARG A 78 2.03 1.28 -14.51
CA ARG A 78 3.20 0.60 -13.91
C ARG A 78 3.47 1.18 -12.52
N ALA A 79 3.25 0.36 -11.50
CA ALA A 79 3.37 0.77 -10.12
C ALA A 79 4.07 -0.27 -9.25
N SER A 80 4.64 0.18 -8.14
CA SER A 80 5.27 -0.64 -7.09
C SER A 80 4.90 -0.06 -5.73
N HIS A 81 5.42 -0.63 -4.65
CA HIS A 81 5.25 -0.12 -3.29
C HIS A 81 3.79 -0.17 -2.80
N PHE A 82 3.17 -1.33 -2.93
CA PHE A 82 1.84 -1.64 -2.39
C PHE A 82 1.78 -3.10 -1.96
N ILE A 83 0.74 -3.46 -1.21
CA ILE A 83 0.45 -4.84 -0.81
C ILE A 83 -0.78 -5.34 -1.58
N HIS A 84 -0.57 -6.36 -2.40
CA HIS A 84 -1.62 -7.17 -3.02
C HIS A 84 -1.01 -8.50 -3.48
N PRO A 85 -1.70 -9.64 -3.26
CA PRO A 85 -2.93 -9.76 -2.49
C PRO A 85 -2.67 -9.57 -0.99
N LEU A 86 -3.67 -9.11 -0.24
CA LEU A 86 -3.76 -9.27 1.22
C LEU A 86 -4.85 -10.29 1.52
N LYS A 87 -4.53 -11.37 2.22
CA LYS A 87 -5.41 -12.52 2.42
C LYS A 87 -5.78 -12.72 3.88
N THR A 88 -6.99 -13.22 4.13
CA THR A 88 -7.34 -13.86 5.40
C THR A 88 -6.56 -15.17 5.57
N PRO A 89 -6.45 -15.75 6.78
CA PRO A 89 -5.80 -17.06 6.94
C PRO A 89 -6.53 -18.21 6.24
N SER A 90 -7.77 -18.04 5.78
CA SER A 90 -8.50 -19.04 4.97
C SER A 90 -8.28 -18.85 3.47
N GLY A 91 -7.42 -17.91 3.07
CA GLY A 91 -7.08 -17.64 1.67
C GLY A 91 -7.96 -16.62 0.96
N PHE A 92 -9.03 -16.12 1.58
CA PHE A 92 -9.87 -15.08 0.97
C PHE A 92 -9.08 -13.78 0.76
N VAL A 93 -9.05 -13.27 -0.47
CA VAL A 93 -8.34 -12.03 -0.84
C VAL A 93 -9.20 -10.81 -0.52
N LEU A 94 -8.68 -9.92 0.32
CA LEU A 94 -9.37 -8.73 0.83
C LEU A 94 -9.15 -7.49 -0.04
N THR A 95 -8.15 -7.52 -0.91
CA THR A 95 -7.74 -6.38 -1.74
C THR A 95 -8.02 -6.63 -3.21
N ALA A 96 -8.38 -5.61 -3.98
CA ALA A 96 -8.38 -5.66 -5.44
C ALA A 96 -7.19 -4.91 -6.04
N LEU A 97 -6.76 -5.32 -7.22
CA LEU A 97 -5.66 -4.70 -7.99
C LEU A 97 -6.18 -4.22 -9.35
N GLN A 98 -5.85 -2.98 -9.70
CA GLN A 98 -6.18 -2.35 -10.99
C GLN A 98 -7.62 -2.63 -11.47
N PRO A 99 -8.64 -2.36 -10.64
CA PRO A 99 -10.03 -2.62 -11.01
C PRO A 99 -10.46 -1.78 -12.22
N ALA A 100 -11.44 -2.25 -12.99
CA ALA A 100 -11.79 -1.65 -14.29
C ALA A 100 -12.21 -0.17 -14.21
N ASP A 101 -12.91 0.21 -13.14
CA ASP A 101 -13.34 1.58 -12.86
C ASP A 101 -12.17 2.52 -12.52
N HIS A 102 -11.10 2.00 -11.89
CA HIS A 102 -9.97 2.79 -11.40
C HIS A 102 -8.66 2.00 -11.49
N ARG A 103 -8.09 1.89 -12.71
CA ARG A 103 -6.85 1.13 -12.97
C ARG A 103 -5.64 1.56 -12.14
N HIS A 104 -5.63 2.78 -11.62
CA HIS A 104 -4.55 3.22 -10.75
C HIS A 104 -4.67 2.67 -9.33
N HIS A 105 -5.80 2.11 -8.86
CA HIS A 105 -5.95 1.60 -7.49
C HIS A 105 -5.19 0.29 -7.23
N LEU A 106 -4.40 0.24 -6.15
CA LEU A 106 -3.49 -0.89 -5.84
C LEU A 106 -3.69 -1.40 -4.41
N GLY A 107 -4.50 -2.44 -4.23
CA GLY A 107 -4.66 -3.18 -2.98
C GLY A 107 -4.59 -2.34 -1.71
N LEU A 108 -3.61 -2.62 -0.84
CA LEU A 108 -3.26 -1.74 0.26
C LEU A 108 -2.03 -0.90 -0.11
N TRP A 109 -2.21 0.42 -0.15
CA TRP A 109 -1.21 1.39 -0.60
C TRP A 109 -1.31 2.70 0.19
N TRP A 110 -0.36 3.62 0.02
CA TRP A 110 -0.34 4.87 0.78
C TRP A 110 0.27 6.09 0.06
N PRO A 111 0.01 6.30 -1.25
CA PRO A 111 0.48 7.52 -1.91
C PRO A 111 -0.24 8.77 -1.38
N TRP A 112 0.43 9.91 -1.39
CA TRP A 112 -0.23 11.18 -1.12
C TRP A 112 -0.96 11.66 -2.37
N LYS A 113 -2.21 12.08 -2.23
CA LYS A 113 -2.97 12.67 -3.32
C LYS A 113 -2.23 13.87 -3.92
N GLN A 114 -1.70 14.74 -3.07
CA GLN A 114 -0.86 15.85 -3.47
C GLN A 114 0.29 16.04 -2.50
N ILE A 115 1.45 16.36 -3.06
CA ILE A 115 2.62 16.90 -2.37
C ILE A 115 2.88 18.27 -2.97
N GLU A 116 3.14 19.26 -2.12
CA GLU A 116 3.58 20.58 -2.57
C GLU A 116 5.08 20.76 -2.38
N ASP A 117 5.76 21.13 -3.45
CA ASP A 117 7.18 21.47 -3.47
C ASP A 117 7.39 22.76 -4.27
N ALA A 118 7.97 23.79 -3.64
CA ALA A 118 8.29 25.06 -4.28
C ALA A 118 7.12 25.68 -5.10
N GLY A 119 5.90 25.65 -4.54
CA GLY A 119 4.68 26.17 -5.16
C GLY A 119 4.08 25.29 -6.26
N ARG A 120 4.65 24.11 -6.54
CA ARG A 120 4.09 23.12 -7.45
C ARG A 120 3.31 22.08 -6.66
N LEU A 121 2.15 21.68 -7.19
CA LEU A 121 1.38 20.54 -6.69
C LEU A 121 1.69 19.29 -7.53
N ILE A 122 2.21 18.26 -6.88
CA ILE A 122 2.61 16.99 -7.47
C ILE A 122 1.61 15.93 -7.04
N ASN A 123 0.91 15.34 -8.01
CA ASN A 123 -0.01 14.25 -7.76
C ASN A 123 0.73 12.90 -7.78
N THR A 124 0.71 12.17 -6.66
CA THR A 124 1.32 10.82 -6.57
C THR A 124 0.30 9.68 -6.54
N TRP A 125 -0.99 10.00 -6.68
CA TRP A 125 -2.11 9.04 -6.58
C TRP A 125 -2.60 8.58 -7.96
N GLU A 126 -2.92 9.51 -8.87
CA GLU A 126 -3.28 9.18 -10.26
C GLU A 126 -2.03 9.02 -11.11
N LEU A 127 -1.44 7.82 -11.06
CA LEU A 127 -0.26 7.41 -11.82
C LEU A 127 -0.31 7.82 -13.29
N GLN A 128 -1.49 7.70 -13.91
CA GLN A 128 -1.72 7.97 -15.32
C GLN A 128 -1.49 9.42 -15.73
N ASN A 129 -1.56 10.36 -14.78
CA ASN A 129 -1.37 11.79 -15.07
C ASN A 129 0.08 12.14 -15.41
N GLY A 130 1.04 11.28 -15.07
CA GLY A 130 2.46 11.56 -15.35
C GLY A 130 3.12 12.52 -14.35
N ASP A 131 2.42 12.97 -13.32
CA ASP A 131 2.90 14.03 -12.41
C ASP A 131 3.98 13.53 -11.45
N GLY A 132 3.59 12.73 -10.46
CA GLY A 132 4.48 12.11 -9.50
C GLY A 132 4.40 10.60 -9.52
N LEU A 133 5.34 9.96 -8.82
CA LEU A 133 5.43 8.51 -8.71
C LEU A 133 5.97 8.13 -7.33
N VAL A 134 5.33 7.15 -6.69
CA VAL A 134 5.93 6.43 -5.56
C VAL A 134 6.57 5.17 -6.11
N ARG A 135 7.87 4.96 -5.86
CA ARG A 135 8.58 3.76 -6.29
C ARG A 135 9.31 3.10 -5.14
N ALA A 136 9.20 1.78 -5.05
CA ALA A 136 10.07 0.99 -4.20
C ALA A 136 11.50 1.03 -4.77
N THR A 137 12.50 1.06 -3.88
CA THR A 137 13.91 1.12 -4.27
C THR A 137 14.72 -0.06 -3.73
N ARG A 138 14.54 -0.39 -2.45
CA ARG A 138 15.23 -1.49 -1.77
C ARG A 138 14.30 -2.16 -0.79
N HIS A 139 14.60 -3.40 -0.44
CA HIS A 139 13.89 -4.08 0.63
C HIS A 139 14.81 -5.09 1.33
N TRP A 140 14.40 -5.47 2.55
CA TRP A 140 14.96 -6.55 3.33
C TRP A 140 13.83 -7.35 3.94
N THR A 141 14.01 -8.67 4.02
CA THR A 141 13.04 -9.58 4.63
C THR A 141 13.65 -10.30 5.81
N ASP A 142 12.78 -10.59 6.77
CA ASP A 142 12.95 -11.60 7.80
C ASP A 142 11.69 -12.50 7.76
N THR A 143 11.69 -13.60 8.50
CA THR A 143 10.65 -14.64 8.50
C THR A 143 9.22 -14.09 8.49
N TYR A 144 8.93 -13.05 9.28
CA TYR A 144 7.60 -12.45 9.39
C TYR A 144 7.60 -10.93 9.18
N SER A 145 8.64 -10.38 8.57
CA SER A 145 8.71 -8.94 8.36
C SER A 145 9.40 -8.54 7.06
N LEU A 146 9.01 -7.37 6.56
CA LEU A 146 9.61 -6.73 5.41
C LEU A 146 9.88 -5.26 5.76
N VAL A 147 11.08 -4.79 5.46
CA VAL A 147 11.40 -3.37 5.44
C VAL A 147 11.57 -2.96 3.98
N ALA A 148 10.81 -1.98 3.53
CA ALA A 148 10.92 -1.39 2.20
C ALA A 148 11.39 0.06 2.29
N LEU A 149 12.31 0.41 1.39
CA LEU A 149 12.59 1.80 1.06
C LEU A 149 11.83 2.19 -0.20
N ALA A 150 11.32 3.42 -0.21
CA ALA A 150 10.66 4.00 -1.37
C ALA A 150 10.98 5.50 -1.52
N GLU A 151 10.72 6.01 -2.70
CA GLU A 151 10.92 7.41 -3.07
C GLU A 151 9.63 7.98 -3.66
N TYR A 152 9.32 9.23 -3.31
CA TYR A 152 8.28 10.03 -3.96
C TYR A 152 8.96 10.97 -4.93
N LEU A 153 8.62 10.88 -6.21
CA LEU A 153 9.22 11.67 -7.27
C LEU A 153 8.25 12.72 -7.81
N ASP A 154 8.77 13.89 -8.12
CA ASP A 154 8.22 14.78 -9.14
C ASP A 154 8.83 14.39 -10.49
N ARG A 155 8.04 13.77 -11.37
CA ARG A 155 8.52 13.36 -12.70
C ARG A 155 8.65 14.54 -13.65
N ARG A 156 8.04 15.68 -13.34
CA ARG A 156 7.99 16.89 -14.18
C ARG A 156 8.80 18.04 -13.60
N ALA A 157 9.69 17.78 -12.63
CA ALA A 157 10.50 18.81 -12.02
C ALA A 157 11.35 19.53 -13.09
N PRO A 158 11.60 20.86 -12.94
CA PRO A 158 12.46 21.57 -13.87
C PRO A 158 13.87 20.99 -13.80
N GLY A 159 14.45 20.66 -14.95
CA GLY A 159 15.76 19.98 -15.01
C GLY A 159 15.70 18.45 -14.91
N GLY A 160 14.50 17.86 -14.88
CA GLY A 160 14.28 16.41 -14.92
C GLY A 160 13.68 15.84 -13.63
N PRO A 161 13.32 14.55 -13.62
CA PRO A 161 12.70 13.91 -12.47
C PRO A 161 13.52 14.08 -11.18
N ARG A 162 12.83 14.43 -10.08
CA ARG A 162 13.45 14.73 -8.79
C ARG A 162 12.78 13.97 -7.66
N VAL A 163 13.57 13.44 -6.72
CA VAL A 163 13.06 12.84 -5.48
C VAL A 163 12.71 13.95 -4.49
N LEU A 164 11.50 13.89 -3.93
CA LEU A 164 10.97 14.84 -2.94
C LEU A 164 10.95 14.25 -1.53
N LEU A 165 10.59 12.98 -1.38
CA LEU A 165 10.56 12.27 -0.10
C LEU A 165 11.26 10.92 -0.22
N ASN A 166 12.03 10.58 0.80
CA ASN A 166 12.45 9.22 1.09
C ASN A 166 11.48 8.62 2.10
N GLU A 167 11.13 7.36 1.90
CA GLU A 167 10.24 6.61 2.78
C GLU A 167 10.89 5.31 3.26
N THR A 168 10.67 4.98 4.52
CA THR A 168 10.83 3.62 5.06
C THR A 168 9.48 3.09 5.52
N ALA A 169 9.04 1.98 4.93
CA ALA A 169 7.88 1.21 5.35
C ALA A 169 8.34 -0.08 6.04
N VAL A 170 7.92 -0.27 7.29
CA VAL A 170 8.19 -1.48 8.07
C VAL A 170 6.89 -2.26 8.21
N ILE A 171 6.86 -3.45 7.62
CA ILE A 171 5.71 -4.35 7.53
C ILE A 171 6.01 -5.56 8.41
N ARG A 172 5.16 -5.86 9.38
CA ARG A 172 5.33 -7.02 10.26
C ARG A 172 4.04 -7.80 10.39
N LEU A 173 4.13 -9.12 10.23
CA LEU A 173 3.09 -10.04 10.63
C LEU A 173 3.34 -10.43 12.08
N LYS A 174 2.33 -10.24 12.93
CA LYS A 174 2.32 -10.89 14.25
C LYS A 174 1.82 -12.33 14.09
N PRO A 175 2.26 -13.26 14.96
CA PRO A 175 1.80 -14.63 14.94
C PRO A 175 0.27 -14.70 14.81
N PRO A 176 -0.27 -15.62 14.00
CA PRO A 176 -1.70 -15.83 13.94
C PRO A 176 -2.25 -16.11 15.34
N PHE A 177 -3.39 -15.51 15.66
CA PHE A 177 -4.10 -15.81 16.89
C PHE A 177 -5.28 -16.73 16.58
N THR A 178 -5.50 -17.68 17.48
CA THR A 178 -6.58 -18.67 17.42
C THR A 178 -7.36 -18.73 18.74
N ASP A 179 -7.39 -17.63 19.51
CA ASP A 179 -8.13 -17.59 20.76
C ASP A 179 -9.63 -17.26 20.54
N GLY A 180 -10.50 -17.91 21.31
CA GLY A 180 -11.94 -17.65 21.30
C GLY A 180 -12.65 -17.89 19.96
N ALA A 181 -13.57 -16.98 19.60
CA ALA A 181 -14.45 -17.07 18.43
C ALA A 181 -13.81 -16.57 17.11
N ALA A 182 -12.53 -16.18 17.11
CA ALA A 182 -11.88 -15.56 15.96
C ALA A 182 -10.51 -16.17 15.65
N ARG A 183 -10.26 -16.45 14.37
CA ARG A 183 -8.93 -16.78 13.82
C ARG A 183 -8.44 -15.61 12.99
N GLY A 184 -7.21 -15.16 13.17
CA GLY A 184 -6.71 -13.97 12.47
C GLY A 184 -5.23 -13.72 12.65
N TYR A 185 -4.77 -12.58 12.14
CA TYR A 185 -3.41 -12.07 12.37
C TYR A 185 -3.40 -10.54 12.43
N ILE A 186 -2.28 -9.98 12.88
CA ILE A 186 -2.05 -8.54 12.90
C ILE A 186 -1.01 -8.20 11.84
N LEU A 187 -1.35 -7.25 10.96
CA LEU A 187 -0.43 -6.59 10.04
C LEU A 187 -0.04 -5.23 10.65
N ASP A 188 1.19 -5.10 11.11
CA ASP A 188 1.72 -3.86 11.65
C ASP A 188 2.52 -3.14 10.56
N LEU A 189 2.09 -1.94 10.18
CA LEU A 189 2.68 -1.10 9.15
C LEU A 189 3.11 0.24 9.77
N THR A 190 4.42 0.47 9.80
CA THR A 190 4.99 1.76 10.20
C THR A 190 5.61 2.44 8.99
N ILE A 191 5.16 3.65 8.67
CA ILE A 191 5.64 4.44 7.55
C ILE A 191 6.32 5.71 8.09
N SER A 192 7.56 5.93 7.66
CA SER A 192 8.35 7.11 8.04
C SER A 192 8.85 7.78 6.78
N GLN A 193 8.52 9.06 6.63
CA GLN A 193 8.92 9.88 5.49
C GLN A 193 9.84 11.02 5.92
N THR A 194 10.84 11.30 5.10
CA THR A 194 11.79 12.41 5.27
C THR A 194 11.98 13.14 3.95
N PRO A 195 11.98 14.49 3.93
CA PRO A 195 12.34 15.24 2.73
C PRO A 195 13.69 14.79 2.15
N ALA A 196 13.74 14.66 0.82
CA ALA A 196 14.96 14.39 0.05
C ALA A 196 15.57 15.68 -0.53
N VAL A 197 15.06 16.83 -0.10
CA VAL A 197 15.46 18.18 -0.50
C VAL A 197 15.66 19.04 0.74
N ASP A 198 16.47 20.10 0.62
CA ASP A 198 16.84 20.99 1.75
C ASP A 198 15.77 22.03 2.08
N ARG A 199 14.49 21.69 1.88
CA ARG A 199 13.34 22.56 2.15
C ARG A 199 12.14 21.75 2.59
N ASP A 200 11.15 22.46 3.10
CA ASP A 200 9.91 21.87 3.53
C ASP A 200 9.11 21.32 2.36
N ILE A 201 8.53 20.14 2.58
CA ILE A 201 7.55 19.52 1.70
C ILE A 201 6.22 19.56 2.43
N ALA A 202 5.20 20.15 1.80
CA ALA A 202 3.85 20.20 2.36
C ALA A 202 2.99 19.07 1.77
N VAL A 203 2.07 18.55 2.57
CA VAL A 203 1.04 17.60 2.14
C VAL A 203 -0.30 18.28 2.38
N PRO A 204 -0.89 18.90 1.34
CA PRO A 204 -2.18 19.57 1.48
C PRO A 204 -3.27 18.60 1.90
N ALA A 205 -4.20 19.07 2.73
CA ALA A 205 -5.36 18.28 3.13
C ALA A 205 -6.23 17.98 1.89
N TYR A 206 -6.65 16.73 1.75
CA TYR A 206 -7.52 16.28 0.67
C TYR A 206 -8.50 15.22 1.17
N ARG A 207 -9.68 15.13 0.56
CA ARG A 207 -10.77 14.23 0.98
C ARG A 207 -10.43 12.73 0.92
N TYR A 208 -9.42 12.37 0.15
CA TYR A 208 -8.79 11.04 0.09
C TYR A 208 -7.29 11.25 -0.14
N SER A 209 -6.45 10.55 0.61
CA SER A 209 -4.98 10.68 0.52
C SER A 209 -4.32 9.68 1.45
N GLY A 210 -3.09 9.28 1.16
CA GLY A 210 -2.27 8.46 2.04
C GLY A 210 -2.80 7.04 2.19
N PHE A 211 -2.64 6.47 3.38
CA PHE A 211 -2.95 5.08 3.67
C PHE A 211 -4.39 4.70 3.30
N SER A 212 -4.51 3.76 2.38
CA SER A 212 -5.77 3.44 1.71
C SER A 212 -5.86 1.96 1.36
N LEU A 213 -7.09 1.45 1.38
CA LEU A 213 -7.42 0.08 1.03
C LEU A 213 -8.39 0.08 -0.15
N ARG A 214 -7.96 -0.46 -1.29
CA ARG A 214 -8.87 -0.91 -2.34
C ARG A 214 -9.39 -2.29 -1.97
N GLY A 215 -10.56 -2.31 -1.35
CA GLY A 215 -11.26 -3.54 -0.99
C GLY A 215 -11.56 -4.43 -2.18
N THR A 216 -11.75 -5.72 -1.90
CA THR A 216 -12.19 -6.72 -2.87
C THR A 216 -13.50 -6.31 -3.56
N THR A 217 -13.66 -6.66 -4.83
CA THR A 217 -14.88 -6.40 -5.60
C THR A 217 -16.08 -7.22 -5.12
N HIS A 218 -15.86 -8.18 -4.21
CA HIS A 218 -16.91 -8.94 -3.54
C HIS A 218 -17.62 -8.15 -2.43
N TRP A 219 -17.05 -7.03 -1.97
CA TRP A 219 -17.73 -6.14 -1.01
C TRP A 219 -18.63 -5.16 -1.76
N LEU A 220 -19.93 -5.32 -1.53
CA LEU A 220 -21.02 -4.54 -2.12
C LEU A 220 -21.71 -3.75 -1.01
N ALA A 221 -22.40 -2.66 -1.35
CA ALA A 221 -22.99 -1.73 -0.38
C ALA A 221 -23.83 -2.39 0.74
N ASP A 222 -24.39 -3.58 0.50
CA ASP A 222 -25.28 -4.32 1.37
C ASP A 222 -24.61 -5.45 2.17
N ASN A 223 -23.31 -5.73 2.00
CA ASN A 223 -22.64 -6.88 2.61
C ASN A 223 -21.40 -6.55 3.47
N TRP A 224 -21.24 -5.29 3.86
CA TRP A 224 -20.20 -4.84 4.79
C TRP A 224 -20.76 -3.93 5.88
N HIS A 225 -20.02 -3.85 7.00
CA HIS A 225 -20.30 -2.91 8.08
C HIS A 225 -18.98 -2.24 8.49
N LEU A 226 -18.98 -0.91 8.63
CA LEU A 226 -17.88 -0.20 9.26
C LEU A 226 -18.02 -0.33 10.77
N LEU A 227 -16.96 -0.79 11.43
CA LEU A 227 -16.85 -0.70 12.88
C LEU A 227 -16.09 0.60 13.19
N THR A 228 -16.75 1.56 13.85
CA THR A 228 -16.17 2.86 14.25
C THR A 228 -16.07 2.97 15.76
#